data_AF-A0A7J8AQG8-F1
#
_entry.id   AF-A0A7J8AQG8-F1
#
_cell.length_a   1.000
_cell.length_b   1.000
_cell.length_c   1.000
_cell.angle_alpha   90.00
_cell.angle_beta   90.00
_cell.angle_gamma   90.00
#
_symmetry.space_group_name_H-M   'P 1'
#
loop_
_entity.id
_entity.type
_entity.pdbx_description
1 polymer ?
#
loop_
_entity_poly.entity_id
_entity_poly.type
_entity_poly.pdbx_seq_one_letter_code
_entity_poly.pdbx_strand_id
1 'polypeptide(L)'
;MFSYLSIQLKKLAEAYDERLLHTPHNPISLAMTLKTLDEHRDKAVTQLGSMLFTRQVSGARVVPLGAVQTVSGYAFRGFMSHTNDYPCAYLNAASAIGMKTQDVDLFIKRLDKCFKIVRKEQNRESDGSGVDNDKTEDVVIEEMGLKLENVSLDKFEDSSS
;
A
#
# COMPACT_ATOMS: atom_id res chain seq x y z
N MET A 1 -9.92 -18.46 -3.46
CA MET A 1 -9.15 -17.31 -2.94
C MET A 1 -9.41 -16.04 -3.74
N PHE A 2 -9.25 -16.06 -5.07
CA PHE A 2 -9.55 -14.90 -5.94
C PHE A 2 -10.91 -14.23 -5.65
N SER A 3 -12.00 -15.00 -5.58
CA SER A 3 -13.32 -14.44 -5.25
C SER A 3 -13.37 -13.79 -3.87
N TYR A 4 -12.67 -14.34 -2.89
CA TYR A 4 -12.61 -13.78 -1.54
C TYR A 4 -11.88 -12.43 -1.53
N LEU A 5 -10.70 -12.36 -2.16
CA LEU A 5 -9.97 -11.11 -2.36
C LEU A 5 -10.83 -10.07 -3.10
N SER A 6 -11.50 -10.47 -4.18
CA SER A 6 -12.38 -9.58 -4.97
C SER A 6 -13.51 -8.99 -4.13
N ILE A 7 -14.19 -9.82 -3.33
CA ILE A 7 -15.28 -9.36 -2.46
C ILE A 7 -14.76 -8.38 -1.40
N GLN A 8 -13.66 -8.70 -0.72
CA GLN A 8 -13.13 -7.83 0.34
C GLN A 8 -12.58 -6.52 -0.22
N LEU A 9 -11.85 -6.59 -1.35
CA LEU A 9 -11.30 -5.41 -2.00
C LEU A 9 -12.39 -4.49 -2.54
N LYS A 10 -13.47 -5.06 -3.11
CA LYS A 10 -14.64 -4.29 -3.55
C LYS A 10 -15.31 -3.56 -2.38
N LYS A 11 -15.56 -4.26 -1.27
CA LYS A 11 -16.16 -3.65 -0.06
C LYS A 11 -15.31 -2.51 0.48
N LEU A 12 -13.99 -2.69 0.53
CA LEU A 12 -13.07 -1.65 0.97
C LEU A 12 -13.09 -0.46 0.00
N ALA A 13 -13.03 -0.71 -1.30
CA ALA A 13 -13.07 0.35 -2.30
C ALA A 13 -14.34 1.22 -2.16
N GLU A 14 -15.51 0.59 -2.05
CA GLU A 14 -16.78 1.30 -1.87
C GLU A 14 -16.82 2.15 -0.59
N ALA A 15 -16.15 1.72 0.49
CA ALA A 15 -16.05 2.50 1.73
C ALA A 15 -15.19 3.78 1.61
N TYR A 16 -14.40 3.88 0.55
CA TYR A 16 -13.56 5.05 0.24
C TYR A 16 -13.98 5.71 -1.09
N ASP A 17 -15.24 5.57 -1.51
CA ASP A 17 -15.74 6.17 -2.75
C ASP A 17 -14.92 5.79 -4.00
N GLU A 18 -14.21 4.65 -3.91
CA GLU A 18 -13.50 4.02 -5.00
C GLU A 18 -14.32 2.85 -5.54
N ARG A 19 -13.82 2.21 -6.60
CA ARG A 19 -14.44 0.99 -7.14
C ARG A 19 -13.39 -0.04 -7.55
N LEU A 20 -13.83 -1.29 -7.56
CA LEU A 20 -13.08 -2.34 -8.25
C LEU A 20 -13.19 -2.12 -9.77
N LEU A 21 -12.06 -2.21 -10.47
CA LEU A 21 -12.03 -2.19 -11.93
C LEU A 21 -12.65 -3.47 -12.49
N HIS A 22 -13.45 -3.33 -13.55
CA HIS A 22 -14.11 -4.47 -14.18
C HIS A 22 -13.16 -5.13 -15.19
N THR A 23 -12.46 -6.16 -14.75
CA THR A 23 -11.46 -6.89 -15.56
C THR A 23 -11.74 -8.40 -15.58
N PRO A 24 -12.88 -8.85 -16.14
CA PRO A 24 -13.32 -10.25 -16.05
C PRO A 24 -12.38 -11.24 -16.74
N HIS A 25 -11.59 -10.77 -17.71
CA HIS A 25 -10.62 -11.58 -18.45
C HIS A 25 -9.29 -11.76 -17.71
N ASN A 26 -9.10 -11.16 -16.53
CA ASN A 26 -7.91 -11.34 -15.70
C ASN A 26 -8.23 -12.27 -14.51
N PRO A 27 -7.84 -13.56 -14.56
CA PRO A 27 -8.24 -14.55 -13.56
C PRO A 27 -7.38 -14.53 -12.28
N ILE A 28 -6.36 -13.66 -12.19
CA ILE A 28 -5.37 -13.67 -11.11
C ILE A 28 -5.28 -12.31 -10.41
N SER A 29 -5.20 -11.24 -11.19
CA SER A 29 -4.95 -9.88 -10.71
C SER A 29 -6.23 -9.04 -10.75
N LEU A 30 -6.39 -8.23 -9.71
CA LEU A 30 -7.48 -7.31 -9.48
C LEU A 30 -6.91 -5.91 -9.30
N ALA A 31 -7.72 -4.89 -9.57
CA ALA A 31 -7.33 -3.52 -9.32
C ALA A 31 -8.50 -2.71 -8.77
N MET A 32 -8.24 -1.86 -7.79
CA MET A 32 -9.18 -0.84 -7.31
C MET A 32 -8.70 0.54 -7.75
N THR A 33 -9.63 1.43 -8.04
CA THR A 33 -9.31 2.82 -8.38
C THR A 33 -8.71 3.55 -7.17
N LEU A 34 -7.94 4.60 -7.46
CA LEU A 34 -7.40 5.54 -6.46
C LEU A 34 -7.75 6.99 -6.82
N LYS A 35 -8.92 7.22 -7.42
CA LYS A 35 -9.32 8.53 -7.96
C LYS A 35 -9.38 9.61 -6.89
N THR A 36 -9.88 9.27 -5.71
CA THR A 36 -9.99 10.20 -4.58
C THR A 36 -8.63 10.65 -4.06
N LEU A 37 -7.57 9.88 -4.35
CA LEU A 37 -6.18 10.26 -4.04
C LEU A 37 -5.52 11.03 -5.19
N ASP A 38 -5.87 10.68 -6.42
CA ASP A 38 -5.35 11.25 -7.67
C ASP A 38 -5.83 12.69 -7.90
N GLU A 39 -7.09 12.99 -7.54
CA GLU A 39 -7.72 14.32 -7.68
C GLU A 39 -6.98 15.45 -6.94
N HIS A 40 -6.11 15.10 -5.97
CA HIS A 40 -5.49 16.06 -5.09
C HIS A 40 -3.96 16.12 -5.11
N ARG A 41 -3.24 15.14 -5.69
CA ARG A 41 -1.76 15.15 -5.94
C ARG A 41 -1.24 13.75 -6.30
N ASP A 42 -0.35 13.65 -7.31
CA ASP A 42 0.42 12.41 -7.64
C ASP A 42 1.20 11.82 -6.46
N LYS A 43 1.58 12.66 -5.48
CA LYS A 43 2.36 12.24 -4.30
C LYS A 43 1.55 11.34 -3.36
N ALA A 44 0.24 11.56 -3.20
CA ALA A 44 -0.58 10.77 -2.29
C ALA A 44 -0.70 9.30 -2.78
N VAL A 45 -0.82 9.12 -4.09
CA VAL A 45 -0.85 7.81 -4.74
C VAL A 45 0.47 7.06 -4.48
N THR A 46 1.61 7.69 -4.76
CA THR A 46 2.91 7.04 -4.54
C THR A 46 3.22 6.80 -3.05
N GLN A 47 2.83 7.72 -2.17
CA GLN A 47 2.95 7.58 -0.71
C GLN A 47 2.17 6.37 -0.18
N LEU A 48 0.95 6.11 -0.69
CA LEU A 48 0.18 4.92 -0.32
C LEU A 48 0.99 3.63 -0.55
N GLY A 49 1.72 3.54 -1.67
CA GLY A 49 2.59 2.42 -1.96
C GLY A 49 3.68 2.22 -0.91
N SER A 50 4.38 3.30 -0.54
CA SER A 50 5.41 3.30 0.51
C SER A 50 4.84 2.90 1.89
N MET A 51 3.62 3.37 2.21
CA MET A 51 2.96 3.06 3.48
C MET A 51 2.55 1.59 3.59
N LEU A 52 2.13 0.97 2.49
CA LEU A 52 1.82 -0.45 2.43
C LEU A 52 3.07 -1.29 2.62
N PHE A 53 4.16 -0.93 1.93
CA PHE A 53 5.44 -1.63 2.05
C PHE A 53 5.99 -1.60 3.48
N THR A 54 6.01 -0.43 4.13
CA THR A 54 6.45 -0.28 5.53
C THR A 54 5.57 -1.02 6.53
N ARG A 55 4.29 -1.26 6.18
CA ARG A 55 3.36 -2.09 6.95
C ARG A 55 3.40 -3.56 6.54
N GLN A 56 4.49 -4.02 5.92
CA GLN A 56 4.71 -5.41 5.52
C GLN A 56 3.65 -5.97 4.55
N VAL A 57 3.08 -5.12 3.70
CA VAL A 57 2.29 -5.56 2.54
C VAL A 57 3.23 -5.66 1.35
N SER A 58 3.52 -6.88 0.92
CA SER A 58 4.29 -7.15 -0.29
C SER A 58 3.37 -7.48 -1.47
N GLY A 59 3.87 -7.31 -2.69
CA GLY A 59 3.15 -7.66 -3.93
C GLY A 59 2.02 -6.72 -4.35
N ALA A 60 1.49 -5.88 -3.44
CA ALA A 60 0.59 -4.79 -3.80
C ALA A 60 1.34 -3.74 -4.62
N ARG A 61 0.71 -3.26 -5.70
CA ARG A 61 1.34 -2.32 -6.64
C ARG A 61 0.48 -1.12 -6.86
N VAL A 62 1.00 0.06 -6.53
CA VAL A 62 0.34 1.32 -6.85
C VAL A 62 0.84 1.84 -8.20
N VAL A 63 -0.09 2.22 -9.07
CA VAL A 63 0.18 2.72 -10.42
C VAL A 63 -0.35 4.16 -10.53
N PRO A 64 0.53 5.18 -10.48
CA PRO A 64 0.14 6.57 -10.71
C PRO A 64 -0.05 6.86 -12.21
N LEU A 65 -0.67 8.00 -12.51
CA LEU A 65 -0.78 8.50 -13.88
C LEU A 65 0.55 9.08 -14.37
N GLY A 66 0.73 9.10 -15.70
CA GLY A 66 1.78 9.89 -16.35
C GLY A 66 3.23 9.45 -16.10
N ALA A 67 3.48 8.37 -15.34
CA ALA A 67 4.84 7.91 -15.04
C ALA A 67 5.65 7.67 -16.32
N VAL A 68 6.84 8.28 -16.42
CA VAL A 68 7.76 8.08 -17.53
C VAL A 68 8.96 7.29 -17.05
N GLN A 69 9.26 6.17 -17.72
CA GLN A 69 10.42 5.34 -17.40
C GLN A 69 11.14 4.94 -18.67
N THR A 70 12.46 5.13 -18.70
CA THR A 70 13.32 4.60 -19.76
C THR A 70 13.83 3.22 -19.36
N VAL A 71 13.62 2.22 -20.21
CA VAL A 71 14.14 0.86 -20.05
C VAL A 71 14.84 0.48 -21.35
N SER A 72 16.13 0.13 -21.26
CA SER A 72 16.94 -0.28 -22.42
C SER A 72 16.90 0.71 -23.59
N GLY A 73 16.92 2.01 -23.29
CA GLY A 73 16.91 3.08 -24.29
C GLY A 73 15.53 3.47 -24.83
N TYR A 74 14.46 2.77 -24.47
CA TYR A 74 13.10 3.13 -24.86
C TYR A 74 12.35 3.81 -23.71
N ALA A 75 11.74 4.98 -23.99
CA ALA A 75 10.96 5.73 -23.02
C ALA A 75 9.48 5.30 -23.06
N PHE A 76 9.02 4.67 -21.99
CA PHE A 76 7.62 4.33 -21.78
C PHE A 76 6.90 5.48 -21.07
N ARG A 77 5.88 6.05 -21.70
CA ARG A 77 4.92 6.96 -21.04
C ARG A 77 3.80 6.13 -20.42
N GLY A 78 3.34 6.52 -19.22
CA GLY A 78 2.37 5.73 -18.45
C GLY A 78 2.95 4.36 -18.04
N PHE A 79 4.25 4.29 -17.73
CA PHE A 79 4.90 3.06 -17.30
C PHE A 79 4.14 2.42 -16.12
N MET A 80 4.14 1.09 -16.06
CA MET A 80 3.30 0.25 -15.17
C MET A 80 1.80 0.19 -15.50
N SER A 81 1.25 1.14 -16.25
CA SER A 81 -0.18 1.15 -16.61
C SER A 81 -0.52 0.37 -17.90
N HIS A 82 0.52 -0.06 -18.64
CA HIS A 82 0.41 -0.77 -19.93
C HIS A 82 -0.29 0.03 -21.04
N THR A 83 -0.39 1.35 -20.87
CA THR A 83 -0.84 2.31 -21.89
C THR A 83 -0.24 3.68 -21.57
N ASN A 84 -0.25 4.61 -22.53
CA ASN A 84 0.30 5.94 -22.31
C ASN A 84 -0.60 6.79 -21.39
N ASP A 85 -1.92 6.58 -21.46
CA ASP A 85 -2.93 7.45 -20.85
C ASP A 85 -4.06 6.59 -20.26
N TYR A 86 -3.78 5.86 -19.17
CA TYR A 86 -4.83 5.11 -18.46
C TYR A 86 -5.77 6.09 -17.73
N PRO A 87 -7.08 5.82 -17.60
CA PRO A 87 -8.04 6.85 -17.14
C PRO A 87 -7.93 7.28 -15.67
N CYS A 88 -7.21 6.54 -14.81
CA CYS A 88 -7.06 6.88 -13.39
C CYS A 88 -5.88 6.13 -12.76
N ALA A 89 -5.34 6.66 -11.65
CA ALA A 89 -4.49 5.85 -10.79
C ALA A 89 -5.23 4.63 -10.21
N TYR A 90 -4.50 3.55 -9.93
CA TYR A 90 -5.06 2.34 -9.34
C TYR A 90 -4.07 1.57 -8.46
N LEU A 91 -4.61 0.77 -7.54
CA LEU A 91 -3.86 -0.21 -6.75
C LEU A 91 -4.17 -1.61 -7.27
N ASN A 92 -3.13 -2.40 -7.52
CA ASN A 92 -3.21 -3.78 -7.96
C ASN A 92 -2.95 -4.74 -6.79
N ALA A 93 -3.75 -5.81 -6.72
CA ALA A 93 -3.56 -6.94 -5.80
C ALA A 93 -3.90 -8.24 -6.54
N ALA A 94 -3.24 -9.34 -6.20
CA ALA A 94 -3.40 -10.59 -6.93
C ALA A 94 -3.59 -11.78 -5.99
N SER A 95 -4.42 -12.74 -6.41
CA SER A 95 -4.59 -14.02 -5.75
C SER A 95 -3.73 -15.08 -6.44
N ALA A 96 -2.43 -15.07 -6.14
CA ALA A 96 -1.50 -16.11 -6.59
C ALA A 96 -1.70 -17.44 -5.84
N ILE A 97 -1.12 -18.51 -6.38
CA ILE A 97 -1.12 -19.84 -5.75
C ILE A 97 -0.48 -19.76 -4.35
N GLY A 98 -1.10 -20.42 -3.37
CA GLY A 98 -0.61 -20.47 -1.99
C GLY A 98 -1.08 -19.33 -1.08
N MET A 99 -1.78 -18.32 -1.62
CA MET A 99 -2.38 -17.26 -0.81
C MET A 99 -3.42 -17.82 0.17
N LYS A 100 -3.35 -17.38 1.42
CA LYS A 100 -4.24 -17.77 2.53
C LYS A 100 -5.24 -16.65 2.83
N THR A 101 -6.33 -17.00 3.51
CA THR A 101 -7.35 -16.02 3.98
C THR A 101 -6.72 -14.92 4.84
N GLN A 102 -5.78 -15.29 5.71
CA GLN A 102 -5.05 -14.37 6.57
C GLN A 102 -4.28 -13.30 5.79
N ASP A 103 -3.74 -13.64 4.60
CA ASP A 103 -3.06 -12.67 3.74
C ASP A 103 -4.03 -11.60 3.25
N VAL A 104 -5.24 -12.02 2.85
CA VAL A 104 -6.31 -11.10 2.44
C VAL A 104 -6.76 -10.23 3.61
N ASP A 105 -7.05 -10.83 4.77
CA ASP A 105 -7.55 -10.10 5.93
C ASP A 105 -6.55 -9.04 6.41
N LEU A 106 -5.26 -9.42 6.47
CA LEU A 106 -4.19 -8.53 6.91
C LEU A 106 -3.92 -7.44 5.87
N PHE A 107 -3.95 -7.78 4.58
CA PHE A 107 -3.87 -6.80 3.49
C PHE A 107 -4.98 -5.76 3.59
N ILE A 108 -6.24 -6.18 3.70
CA ILE A 108 -7.41 -5.29 3.78
C ILE A 108 -7.33 -4.41 5.02
N LYS A 109 -6.99 -4.98 6.19
CA LYS A 109 -6.81 -4.23 7.44
C LYS A 109 -5.72 -3.16 7.33
N ARG A 110 -4.60 -3.48 6.69
CA ARG A 110 -3.47 -2.55 6.54
C ARG A 110 -3.80 -1.47 5.50
N LEU A 111 -4.43 -1.84 4.39
CA LEU A 111 -4.87 -0.91 3.36
C LEU A 111 -5.90 0.09 3.90
N ASP A 112 -6.89 -0.36 4.67
CA ASP A 112 -7.84 0.49 5.39
C ASP A 112 -7.14 1.52 6.28
N LYS A 113 -6.18 1.09 7.09
CA LYS A 113 -5.37 1.99 7.93
C LYS A 113 -4.60 3.02 7.10
N CYS A 114 -3.99 2.61 5.98
CA CYS A 114 -3.26 3.53 5.11
C CYS A 114 -4.19 4.59 4.51
N PHE A 115 -5.35 4.19 3.98
CA PHE A 115 -6.32 5.13 3.41
C PHE A 115 -6.79 6.17 4.43
N LYS A 116 -7.08 5.76 5.68
CA LYS A 116 -7.45 6.70 6.76
C LYS A 116 -6.40 7.75 7.03
N ILE A 117 -5.14 7.34 7.05
CA ILE A 117 -4.00 8.25 7.30
C ILE A 117 -3.85 9.23 6.13
N VAL A 118 -3.81 8.73 4.89
CA VAL A 118 -3.65 9.57 3.69
C VAL A 118 -4.79 10.58 3.56
N ARG A 119 -6.05 10.16 3.75
CA ARG A 119 -7.20 11.09 3.73
C ARG A 119 -7.13 12.15 4.84
N LYS A 120 -6.68 11.76 6.04
CA LYS A 120 -6.52 12.70 7.16
C LYS A 120 -5.45 13.75 6.85
N GLU A 121 -4.35 13.36 6.21
CA GLU A 121 -3.29 14.28 5.79
C GLU A 121 -3.78 15.23 4.68
N GLN A 122 -4.52 14.73 3.69
CA GLN A 122 -5.13 15.55 2.63
C GLN A 122 -6.09 16.62 3.17
N ASN A 123 -6.93 16.26 4.13
CA ASN A 123 -7.86 17.22 4.74
C ASN A 123 -7.12 18.31 5.52
N ARG A 124 -6.04 17.96 6.24
CA ARG A 124 -5.21 18.93 6.98
C ARG A 124 -4.50 19.92 6.05
N GLU A 125 -4.00 19.45 4.91
CA GLU A 125 -3.37 20.33 3.90
C GLU A 125 -4.37 21.27 3.22
N SER A 126 -5.63 20.83 3.08
CA SER A 126 -6.70 21.62 2.48
C SER A 126 -7.19 22.75 3.41
N ASP A 127 -7.13 22.52 4.73
CA ASP A 127 -7.56 23.48 5.76
C ASP A 127 -6.43 24.44 6.20
N GLY A 128 -5.20 24.26 5.72
CA GLY A 128 -3.99 24.89 6.27
C GLY A 128 -3.09 25.58 5.23
N SER A 129 -3.56 26.65 4.59
CA SER A 129 -2.65 27.66 4.01
C SER A 129 -2.10 28.55 5.15
N GLY A 130 -1.21 28.00 5.97
CA GLY A 130 -0.55 28.69 7.07
C GLY A 130 0.68 27.91 7.50
N VAL A 131 1.85 28.52 7.31
CA VAL A 131 3.19 27.98 7.58
C VAL A 131 3.29 27.44 9.00
N ASP A 132 3.86 26.24 9.18
CA ASP A 132 4.83 25.99 10.25
C ASP A 132 5.65 24.71 10.02
N ASN A 133 6.98 24.87 10.14
CA ASN A 133 7.97 23.82 10.25
C ASN A 133 7.93 23.26 11.69
N ASP A 134 7.54 21.99 11.92
CA ASP A 134 8.21 21.16 12.93
C ASP A 134 7.79 19.67 12.84
N LYS A 135 8.82 18.81 12.87
CA LYS A 135 8.91 17.41 13.29
C LYS A 135 7.72 16.47 12.99
N THR A 136 7.90 15.66 11.94
CA THR A 136 7.21 14.37 11.80
C THR A 136 8.22 13.23 11.82
N GLU A 137 8.98 13.15 12.91
CA GLU A 137 9.66 11.95 13.35
C GLU A 137 8.99 11.54 14.68
N ASP A 138 8.86 10.24 14.98
CA ASP A 138 8.51 9.69 16.30
C ASP A 138 7.06 9.29 16.66
N VAL A 139 6.19 8.85 15.73
CA VAL A 139 4.90 8.21 16.15
C VAL A 139 4.70 6.76 15.66
N VAL A 140 5.51 6.26 14.72
CA VAL A 140 5.21 4.96 14.07
C VAL A 140 6.10 3.79 14.56
N ILE A 141 7.14 4.04 15.35
CA ILE A 141 8.12 3.01 15.73
C ILE A 141 7.76 2.28 17.04
N GLU A 142 7.02 2.89 17.97
CA GLU A 142 6.82 2.31 19.31
C GLU A 142 5.96 1.03 19.35
N GLU A 143 5.10 0.76 18.36
CA GLU A 143 4.16 -0.37 18.46
C GLU A 143 4.75 -1.74 18.01
N MET A 144 5.99 -1.79 17.50
CA MET A 144 6.62 -3.02 16.98
C MET A 144 7.94 -3.43 17.64
N GLY A 145 8.46 -2.65 18.59
CA GLY A 145 9.75 -2.91 19.25
C GLY A 145 9.76 -3.97 20.36
N LEU A 146 8.60 -4.48 20.81
CA LEU A 146 8.52 -5.42 21.92
C LEU A 146 8.03 -6.80 21.46
N LYS A 147 8.93 -7.63 20.93
CA LYS A 147 8.81 -9.11 21.00
C LYS A 147 10.03 -9.92 20.53
N LEU A 148 11.24 -9.36 20.59
CA LEU A 148 12.44 -10.05 20.12
C LEU A 148 13.59 -10.05 21.13
N GLU A 149 13.31 -10.17 22.42
CA GLU A 149 14.31 -10.59 23.41
C GLU A 149 13.64 -11.49 24.45
N ASN A 150 13.80 -12.81 24.28
CA ASN A 150 13.74 -13.84 25.31
C ASN A 150 14.16 -15.17 24.68
N VAL A 151 15.41 -15.24 24.25
CA VAL A 151 16.14 -16.51 24.11
C VAL A 151 17.31 -16.41 25.08
N SER A 152 17.16 -17.04 26.23
CA SER A 152 18.20 -17.15 27.26
C SER A 152 19.36 -17.95 26.68
N LEU A 153 20.55 -17.34 26.68
CA LEU A 153 21.82 -18.01 26.42
C LEU A 153 22.41 -18.33 27.80
N ASP A 154 22.12 -19.53 28.30
CA ASP A 154 22.71 -20.00 29.54
C ASP A 154 24.20 -20.25 29.34
N LYS A 155 25.00 -19.52 30.13
CA LYS A 155 26.45 -19.61 30.21
C LYS A 155 26.84 -20.92 30.90
N PHE A 156 27.69 -21.71 30.26
CA PHE A 156 28.51 -22.69 30.97
C PHE A 156 29.71 -21.96 31.57
N GLU A 157 29.75 -21.85 32.89
CA GLU A 157 30.91 -21.43 33.65
C GLU A 157 31.92 -22.58 33.71
N ASP A 158 33.14 -22.30 33.24
CA ASP A 158 34.33 -23.12 33.46
C ASP A 158 34.80 -22.83 34.90
N SER A 159 34.80 -23.85 35.76
CA SER A 159 35.38 -23.76 37.10
C SER A 159 36.44 -24.85 37.23
N SER A 160 37.69 -24.40 37.26
CA SER A 160 38.90 -25.19 37.37
C SER A 160 38.92 -26.12 38.59
N SER A 161 39.46 -27.32 38.39
CA SER A 161 40.20 -28.10 39.40
C SER A 161 41.24 -28.95 38.67
#